data_AF-A0A7W0T997-F1
#
_entry.id   AF-A0A7W0T997-F1
#
_cell.length_a   1.000
_cell.length_b   1.000
_cell.length_c   1.000
_cell.angle_alpha   90.00
_cell.angle_beta   90.00
_cell.angle_gamma   90.00
#
_symmetry.space_group_name_H-M   'P 1'
#
loop_
_entity.id
_entity.type
_entity.pdbx_description
1 polymer ?
#
loop_
_entity_poly.entity_id
_entity_poly.type
_entity_poly.pdbx_seq_one_letter_code
_entity_poly.pdbx_strand_id
1 'polypeptide(L)'
;MIDHDRWRVAVLAVVGLALTSACGDNVRATVVDAAPDAGRNAVERGRYIMNTLGACTFCHTPQNPDGSRDLTRLLAGIDCFIDVVPDIPAGTDPNNAVGCLSSRNLTNHPTGLANATDAQIRAAMTLGIRIDDKKLSPVMPYWVYHNMTDADLDAVIAYMRTVPGVDHTVAANQSPWLEINNGTMVAEPIDPATIPMPAAGPDHESAMRGRYLSSMAGLCIDCHTPSYPPAGNPPQPVLFPRPIDMSKPYAGGRVWFKQELGLVDPSYPAMVHTRNLTPHATGLADWTPAQIKAGIADGKDPDGNAVCAATHGNVISPYAALDAQDLQDITNYIASLPPIENVTTPDCAGPPVP
;
A
#
# COMPACT_ATOMS: atom_id res chain seq x y z
N MET A 1 -15.82 -71.34 30.26
CA MET A 1 -16.41 -70.50 31.31
C MET A 1 -15.29 -69.68 31.91
N ILE A 2 -15.34 -68.35 31.73
CA ILE A 2 -14.83 -67.22 32.53
C ILE A 2 -13.48 -67.47 33.25
N ASP A 3 -12.40 -66.73 32.97
CA ASP A 3 -12.11 -65.39 33.54
C ASP A 3 -10.80 -64.89 32.87
N HIS A 4 -10.67 -63.77 32.14
CA HIS A 4 -10.91 -62.36 32.46
C HIS A 4 -10.14 -61.79 33.66
N ASP A 5 -8.83 -62.02 33.76
CA ASP A 5 -7.98 -60.89 34.14
C ASP A 5 -6.48 -61.05 33.90
N ARG A 6 -5.86 -59.91 33.57
CA ARG A 6 -4.41 -59.62 33.52
C ARG A 6 -3.70 -60.21 32.30
N TRP A 7 -3.32 -59.36 31.35
CA TRP A 7 -1.96 -59.25 30.78
C TRP A 7 -1.97 -58.18 29.68
N ARG A 8 -1.02 -57.23 29.81
CA ARG A 8 -0.43 -56.35 28.77
C ARG A 8 -0.89 -54.89 28.74
N VAL A 9 -0.11 -54.11 29.49
CA VAL A 9 0.40 -52.79 29.10
C VAL A 9 0.64 -52.73 27.58
N ALA A 10 -0.13 -51.91 26.88
CA ALA A 10 0.16 -51.44 25.53
C ALA A 10 -0.53 -50.08 25.31
N VAL A 11 0.30 -49.04 25.28
CA VAL A 11 0.17 -47.74 24.60
C VAL A 11 -1.18 -47.50 23.89
N LEU A 12 -2.01 -46.65 24.47
CA LEU A 12 -3.06 -45.91 23.74
C LEU A 12 -3.11 -44.48 24.31
N ALA A 13 -2.17 -43.67 23.84
CA ALA A 13 -2.21 -42.22 24.00
C ALA A 13 -2.86 -41.61 22.75
N VAL A 14 -3.94 -40.85 22.99
CA VAL A 14 -4.39 -39.71 22.20
C VAL A 14 -4.82 -39.98 20.75
N VAL A 15 -6.12 -40.21 20.56
CA VAL A 15 -6.87 -39.61 19.44
C VAL A 15 -8.21 -39.12 19.98
N GLY A 16 -8.12 -38.06 20.79
CA GLY A 16 -9.27 -37.26 21.18
C GLY A 16 -9.39 -36.08 20.21
N LEU A 17 -10.28 -36.25 19.22
CA LEU A 17 -10.96 -35.23 18.43
C LEU A 17 -10.51 -33.76 18.63
N ALA A 18 -9.44 -33.35 17.94
CA ALA A 18 -9.15 -31.94 17.68
C ALA A 18 -9.64 -31.60 16.26
N LEU A 19 -10.95 -31.42 16.13
CA LEU A 19 -11.55 -30.66 15.04
C LEU A 19 -11.79 -29.24 15.54
N THR A 20 -10.72 -28.57 15.98
CA THR A 20 -10.67 -27.11 15.94
C THR A 20 -10.26 -26.76 14.52
N SER A 21 -11.21 -26.18 13.80
CA SER A 21 -10.98 -25.44 12.57
C SER A 21 -9.64 -24.72 12.61
N ALA A 22 -8.71 -25.17 11.79
CA ALA A 22 -7.57 -24.38 11.34
C ALA A 22 -8.13 -23.24 10.45
N CYS A 23 -8.81 -22.28 11.07
CA CYS A 23 -8.77 -20.91 10.60
C CYS A 23 -7.37 -20.43 10.97
N GLY A 24 -6.54 -20.15 9.98
CA GLY A 24 -5.22 -19.57 10.23
C GLY A 24 -5.40 -18.34 11.13
N ASP A 25 -4.73 -18.35 12.26
CA ASP A 25 -4.60 -17.17 13.10
C ASP A 25 -3.87 -16.12 12.27
N ASN A 26 -4.64 -15.25 11.61
CA ASN A 26 -4.14 -14.07 10.91
C ASN A 26 -3.62 -13.11 11.99
N VAL A 27 -2.37 -13.28 12.41
CA VAL A 27 -1.71 -12.41 13.37
C VAL A 27 -1.54 -11.04 12.71
N ARG A 28 -2.50 -10.14 12.90
CA ARG A 28 -2.37 -8.71 12.58
C ARG A 28 -1.34 -8.05 13.51
N ALA A 29 -0.88 -6.86 13.13
CA ALA A 29 0.00 -6.04 13.96
C ALA A 29 -0.51 -5.94 15.41
N THR A 30 0.41 -6.03 16.37
CA THR A 30 0.02 -5.93 17.78
C THR A 30 -0.13 -4.47 18.18
N VAL A 31 -0.95 -4.18 19.21
CA VAL A 31 -1.20 -2.80 19.70
C VAL A 31 0.08 -2.04 20.06
N VAL A 32 1.19 -2.75 20.32
CA VAL A 32 2.51 -2.18 20.62
C VAL A 32 3.11 -1.42 19.42
N ASP A 33 2.74 -1.80 18.19
CA ASP A 33 3.25 -1.19 16.95
C ASP A 33 2.61 0.19 16.65
N ALA A 34 1.39 0.46 17.16
CA ALA A 34 0.55 1.58 16.70
C ALA A 34 0.18 2.58 17.81
N ALA A 35 1.10 2.83 18.76
CA ALA A 35 0.83 3.66 19.95
C ALA A 35 -0.06 4.89 19.61
N PRO A 36 -1.18 5.07 20.34
CA PRO A 36 -2.25 5.95 19.90
C PRO A 36 -1.77 7.38 19.73
N ASP A 37 -2.21 7.99 18.65
CA ASP A 37 -2.05 9.40 18.38
C ASP A 37 -2.84 10.21 19.41
N ALA A 38 -2.18 10.58 20.51
CA ALA A 38 -2.80 11.19 21.68
C ALA A 38 -3.45 12.57 21.41
N GLY A 39 -3.25 13.15 20.22
CA GLY A 39 -3.74 14.48 19.85
C GLY A 39 -4.96 14.49 18.92
N ARG A 40 -5.29 13.39 18.24
CA ARG A 40 -6.36 13.35 17.23
C ARG A 40 -7.57 12.56 17.73
N ASN A 41 -8.77 13.05 17.43
CA ASN A 41 -9.96 12.20 17.54
C ASN A 41 -9.99 11.16 16.40
N ALA A 42 -10.89 10.17 16.49
CA ALA A 42 -10.96 9.08 15.51
C ALA A 42 -11.15 9.56 14.05
N VAL A 43 -11.97 10.59 13.81
CA VAL A 43 -12.19 11.13 12.46
C VAL A 43 -10.93 11.85 11.96
N GLU A 44 -10.26 12.61 12.82
CA GLU A 44 -9.00 13.28 12.46
C GLU A 44 -7.88 12.28 12.16
N ARG A 45 -7.79 11.20 12.95
CA ARG A 45 -6.84 10.11 12.73
C ARG A 45 -7.14 9.39 11.42
N GLY A 46 -8.41 9.08 11.14
CA GLY A 46 -8.83 8.47 9.89
C GLY A 46 -8.53 9.32 8.67
N ARG A 47 -8.79 10.63 8.77
CA ARG A 47 -8.43 11.61 7.73
C ARG A 47 -6.94 11.63 7.46
N TYR A 48 -6.14 11.66 8.53
CA TYR A 48 -4.69 11.64 8.43
C TYR A 48 -4.19 10.35 7.77
N ILE A 49 -4.67 9.18 8.19
CA ILE A 49 -4.28 7.91 7.56
C ILE A 49 -4.67 7.92 6.08
N MET A 50 -5.93 8.21 5.73
CA MET A 50 -6.38 8.15 4.34
C MET A 50 -5.68 9.15 3.43
N ASN A 51 -5.52 10.39 3.90
CA ASN A 51 -5.02 11.47 3.05
C ASN A 51 -3.50 11.53 3.02
N THR A 52 -2.80 11.06 4.06
CA THR A 52 -1.34 11.20 4.20
C THR A 52 -0.62 9.85 4.10
N LEU A 53 -0.91 8.89 4.99
CA LEU A 53 -0.15 7.63 5.07
C LEU A 53 -0.55 6.61 4.00
N GLY A 54 -1.85 6.33 3.91
CA GLY A 54 -2.43 5.35 3.00
C GLY A 54 -2.58 5.85 1.57
N ALA A 55 -2.36 7.14 1.31
CA ALA A 55 -2.45 7.75 -0.01
C ALA A 55 -3.76 7.42 -0.77
N CYS A 56 -4.89 7.29 -0.08
CA CYS A 56 -6.16 6.93 -0.72
C CYS A 56 -6.61 7.98 -1.74
N THR A 57 -6.28 9.25 -1.49
CA THR A 57 -6.59 10.38 -2.39
C THR A 57 -5.86 10.27 -3.73
N PHE A 58 -4.72 9.59 -3.78
CA PHE A 58 -3.94 9.40 -5.00
C PHE A 58 -4.70 8.54 -6.04
N CYS A 59 -5.32 7.43 -5.61
CA CYS A 59 -6.09 6.59 -6.52
C CYS A 59 -7.55 7.02 -6.63
N HIS A 60 -8.15 7.57 -5.57
CA HIS A 60 -9.60 7.80 -5.50
C HIS A 60 -10.04 9.26 -5.68
N THR A 61 -9.14 10.20 -5.98
CA THR A 61 -9.50 11.60 -6.25
C THR A 61 -9.09 12.01 -7.66
N PRO A 62 -10.02 12.52 -8.49
CA PRO A 62 -9.70 13.05 -9.82
C PRO A 62 -8.56 14.06 -9.79
N GLN A 63 -7.86 14.18 -10.92
CA GLN A 63 -6.83 15.20 -11.13
C GLN A 63 -7.40 16.36 -11.95
N ASN A 64 -6.93 17.57 -11.65
CA ASN A 64 -7.05 18.75 -12.50
C ASN A 64 -6.11 18.62 -13.71
N PRO A 65 -6.29 19.45 -14.77
CA PRO A 65 -5.40 19.44 -15.93
C PRO A 65 -3.92 19.70 -15.63
N ASP A 66 -3.61 20.33 -14.50
CA ASP A 66 -2.25 20.57 -14.00
C ASP A 66 -1.66 19.40 -13.19
N GLY A 67 -2.38 18.27 -13.09
CA GLY A 67 -1.98 17.08 -12.33
C GLY A 67 -2.26 17.16 -10.83
N SER A 68 -2.68 18.32 -10.30
CA SER A 68 -3.08 18.45 -8.90
C SER A 68 -4.39 17.71 -8.62
N ARG A 69 -4.68 17.37 -7.36
CA ARG A 69 -5.94 16.69 -7.01
C ARG A 69 -7.11 17.67 -6.99
N ASP A 70 -8.21 17.30 -7.63
CA ASP A 70 -9.48 18.02 -7.54
C ASP A 70 -10.14 17.75 -6.18
N LEU A 71 -9.81 18.60 -5.21
CA LEU A 71 -10.34 18.50 -3.85
C LEU A 71 -11.84 18.81 -3.78
N THR A 72 -12.46 19.40 -4.81
CA THR A 72 -13.91 19.58 -4.87
C THR A 72 -14.63 18.25 -5.11
N ARG A 73 -13.90 17.26 -5.63
CA ARG A 73 -14.34 15.87 -5.86
C ARG A 73 -13.48 14.88 -5.05
N LEU A 74 -13.05 15.29 -3.86
CA LEU A 74 -12.26 14.48 -2.94
C LEU A 74 -12.86 13.08 -2.77
N LEU A 75 -12.07 12.04 -3.07
CA LEU A 75 -12.44 10.63 -2.94
C LEU A 75 -13.64 10.19 -3.81
N ALA A 76 -14.01 10.97 -4.84
CA ALA A 76 -15.13 10.67 -5.74
C ALA A 76 -14.86 9.53 -6.74
N GLY A 77 -13.66 8.95 -6.76
CA GLY A 77 -13.24 7.94 -7.73
C GLY A 77 -12.79 8.55 -9.07
N ILE A 78 -12.11 7.75 -9.88
CA ILE A 78 -11.51 8.16 -11.15
C ILE A 78 -11.93 7.16 -12.23
N ASP A 79 -12.44 7.67 -13.34
CA ASP A 79 -12.68 6.86 -14.54
C ASP A 79 -11.36 6.51 -15.20
N CYS A 80 -11.17 5.23 -15.52
CA CYS A 80 -9.96 4.74 -16.19
C CYS A 80 -8.66 5.27 -15.53
N PHE A 81 -8.49 5.04 -14.22
CA PHE A 81 -7.29 5.45 -13.50
C PHE A 81 -6.01 4.82 -14.08
N ILE A 82 -6.07 3.53 -14.42
CA ILE A 82 -5.01 2.82 -15.15
C ILE A 82 -5.57 2.43 -16.51
N ASP A 83 -4.81 2.75 -17.55
CA ASP A 83 -5.02 2.27 -18.92
C ASP A 83 -3.78 1.50 -19.37
N VAL A 84 -3.99 0.28 -19.81
CA VAL A 84 -2.92 -0.63 -20.24
C VAL A 84 -2.73 -0.65 -21.76
N VAL A 85 -3.53 0.09 -22.51
CA VAL A 85 -3.29 0.31 -23.94
C VAL A 85 -2.19 1.36 -24.08
N PRO A 86 -1.03 1.01 -24.67
CA PRO A 86 0.05 1.98 -24.87
C PRO A 86 -0.44 3.14 -25.74
N ASP A 87 0.03 4.35 -25.43
CA ASP A 87 -0.10 5.57 -26.24
C ASP A 87 -1.50 6.21 -26.36
N ILE A 88 -2.46 5.77 -25.56
CA ILE A 88 -3.75 6.46 -25.39
C ILE A 88 -3.80 7.06 -23.98
N PRO A 89 -4.02 8.38 -23.84
CA PRO A 89 -4.27 8.97 -22.53
C PRO A 89 -5.47 8.29 -21.85
N ALA A 90 -5.33 7.95 -20.56
CA ALA A 90 -6.35 7.21 -19.84
C ALA A 90 -7.72 7.93 -19.93
N GLY A 91 -8.76 7.18 -20.30
CA GLY A 91 -10.11 7.72 -20.51
C GLY A 91 -10.35 8.43 -21.85
N THR A 92 -9.40 8.40 -22.79
CA THR A 92 -9.55 9.01 -24.14
C THR A 92 -9.58 7.99 -25.28
N ASP A 93 -9.59 6.69 -24.98
CA ASP A 93 -9.73 5.63 -25.98
C ASP A 93 -11.04 5.79 -26.77
N PRO A 94 -10.99 6.05 -28.09
CA PRO A 94 -12.18 6.19 -28.92
C PRO A 94 -13.02 4.90 -28.99
N ASN A 95 -12.46 3.75 -28.62
CA ASN A 95 -13.18 2.48 -28.56
C ASN A 95 -13.72 2.14 -27.17
N ASN A 96 -13.22 2.80 -26.11
CA ASN A 96 -13.63 2.62 -24.72
C ASN A 96 -13.82 1.13 -24.33
N ALA A 97 -12.99 0.23 -24.86
CA ALA A 97 -13.29 -1.20 -24.90
C ALA A 97 -12.18 -2.10 -24.34
N VAL A 98 -10.96 -1.59 -24.12
CA VAL A 98 -9.86 -2.44 -23.65
C VAL A 98 -8.99 -1.69 -22.65
N GLY A 99 -8.74 -2.30 -21.49
CA GLY A 99 -7.63 -1.92 -20.62
C GLY A 99 -7.89 -0.92 -19.49
N CYS A 100 -9.06 -0.30 -19.39
CA CYS A 100 -9.35 0.64 -18.30
C CYS A 100 -9.68 -0.05 -16.96
N LEU A 101 -9.00 0.39 -15.90
CA LEU A 101 -9.34 0.14 -14.50
C LEU A 101 -9.78 1.45 -13.83
N SER A 102 -11.04 1.52 -13.41
CA SER A 102 -11.56 2.67 -12.66
C SER A 102 -11.36 2.48 -11.16
N SER A 103 -11.10 3.58 -10.44
CA SER A 103 -11.09 3.61 -8.98
C SER A 103 -12.46 4.03 -8.44
N ARG A 104 -12.92 3.39 -7.38
CA ARG A 104 -14.30 3.56 -6.88
C ARG A 104 -14.53 4.93 -6.23
N ASN A 105 -15.74 5.45 -6.34
CA ASN A 105 -16.24 6.53 -5.48
C ASN A 105 -16.35 6.06 -4.02
N LEU A 106 -15.60 6.69 -3.11
CA LEU A 106 -15.59 6.36 -1.68
C LEU A 106 -16.44 7.32 -0.83
N THR A 107 -17.09 8.31 -1.44
CA THR A 107 -17.86 9.34 -0.72
C THR A 107 -19.18 8.80 -0.17
N ASN A 108 -19.79 9.54 0.76
CA ASN A 108 -21.09 9.22 1.34
C ASN A 108 -22.26 9.58 0.40
N HIS A 109 -22.26 8.98 -0.80
CA HIS A 109 -23.32 9.08 -1.81
C HIS A 109 -23.84 7.67 -2.18
N PRO A 110 -25.08 7.48 -2.68
CA PRO A 110 -25.57 6.19 -3.17
C PRO A 110 -24.71 5.54 -4.26
N THR A 111 -24.03 6.33 -5.09
CA THR A 111 -23.05 5.84 -6.09
C THR A 111 -21.68 5.53 -5.48
N GLY A 112 -21.46 5.92 -4.22
CA GLY A 112 -20.27 5.65 -3.43
C GLY A 112 -20.51 4.61 -2.34
N LEU A 113 -20.22 4.96 -1.08
CA LEU A 113 -20.26 4.06 0.08
C LEU A 113 -21.43 4.30 1.04
N ALA A 114 -22.41 5.16 0.71
CA ALA A 114 -23.53 5.44 1.60
C ALA A 114 -24.31 4.18 2.02
N ASN A 115 -24.44 3.22 1.10
CA ASN A 115 -25.17 1.97 1.33
C ASN A 115 -24.28 0.81 1.81
N ALA A 116 -22.95 1.01 1.88
CA ALA A 116 -22.05 -0.01 2.38
C ALA A 116 -22.09 -0.03 3.91
N THR A 117 -22.03 -1.20 4.53
CA THR A 117 -21.80 -1.36 5.97
C THR A 117 -20.32 -1.16 6.32
N ASP A 118 -20.03 -0.83 7.58
CA ASP A 118 -18.64 -0.70 8.05
C ASP A 118 -17.86 -2.01 7.88
N ALA A 119 -18.52 -3.16 8.09
CA ALA A 119 -17.93 -4.48 7.86
C ALA A 119 -17.54 -4.71 6.39
N GLN A 120 -18.36 -4.25 5.44
CA GLN A 120 -18.04 -4.35 4.01
C GLN A 120 -16.87 -3.43 3.63
N ILE A 121 -16.81 -2.21 4.18
CA ILE A 121 -15.67 -1.30 3.96
C ILE A 121 -14.39 -1.91 4.52
N ARG A 122 -14.44 -2.45 5.74
CA ARG A 122 -13.33 -3.17 6.38
C ARG A 122 -12.88 -4.38 5.56
N ALA A 123 -13.80 -5.17 5.01
CA ALA A 123 -13.48 -6.31 4.16
C ALA A 123 -12.85 -5.89 2.82
N ALA A 124 -13.27 -4.77 2.24
CA ALA A 124 -12.63 -4.20 1.06
C ALA A 124 -11.18 -3.81 1.36
N MET A 125 -10.95 -3.11 2.47
CA MET A 125 -9.61 -2.65 2.86
C MET A 125 -8.67 -3.77 3.26
N THR A 126 -9.16 -4.83 3.93
CA THR A 126 -8.27 -5.84 4.55
C THR A 126 -8.27 -7.20 3.84
N LEU A 127 -9.28 -7.50 3.03
CA LEU A 127 -9.45 -8.80 2.38
C LEU A 127 -9.58 -8.69 0.85
N GLY A 128 -9.61 -7.47 0.32
CA GLY A 128 -9.86 -7.24 -1.10
C GLY A 128 -11.25 -7.70 -1.53
N ILE A 129 -12.26 -7.62 -0.66
CA ILE A 129 -13.64 -8.04 -0.95
C ILE A 129 -14.51 -6.80 -1.14
N ARG A 130 -15.03 -6.62 -2.35
CA ARG A 130 -15.96 -5.53 -2.69
C ARG A 130 -17.29 -5.70 -1.96
N ILE A 131 -18.06 -4.61 -1.89
CA ILE A 131 -19.40 -4.62 -1.27
C ILE A 131 -20.42 -5.54 -1.98
N ASP A 132 -20.12 -5.97 -3.22
CA ASP A 132 -20.89 -6.92 -4.02
C ASP A 132 -20.27 -8.33 -4.01
N ASP A 133 -19.46 -8.64 -2.99
CA ASP A 133 -18.76 -9.91 -2.74
C ASP A 133 -17.72 -10.34 -3.80
N LYS A 134 -17.52 -9.51 -4.83
CA LYS A 134 -16.45 -9.70 -5.83
C LYS A 134 -15.09 -9.30 -5.28
N LYS A 135 -14.02 -9.65 -5.99
CA LYS A 135 -12.65 -9.30 -5.57
C LYS A 135 -12.24 -7.90 -6.04
N LEU A 136 -11.40 -7.25 -5.26
CA LEU A 136 -10.70 -6.05 -5.68
C LEU A 136 -9.48 -6.44 -6.50
N SER A 137 -9.18 -5.66 -7.53
CA SER A 137 -7.86 -5.72 -8.15
C SER A 137 -6.82 -5.43 -7.07
N PRO A 138 -5.73 -6.21 -6.97
CA PRO A 138 -4.63 -5.87 -6.08
C PRO A 138 -3.82 -4.67 -6.60
N VAL A 139 -4.40 -3.76 -7.39
CA VAL A 139 -3.89 -2.39 -7.49
C VAL A 139 -4.24 -1.63 -6.20
N MET A 140 -5.37 -1.95 -5.56
CA MET A 140 -5.65 -1.47 -4.20
C MET A 140 -4.84 -2.32 -3.20
N PRO A 141 -3.97 -1.72 -2.36
CA PRO A 141 -3.00 -2.43 -1.52
C PRO A 141 -3.59 -3.05 -0.25
N TYR A 142 -4.67 -3.82 -0.41
CA TYR A 142 -5.38 -4.46 0.70
C TYR A 142 -4.52 -5.49 1.45
N TRP A 143 -3.47 -6.03 0.83
CA TRP A 143 -2.50 -6.93 1.48
C TRP A 143 -1.59 -6.21 2.48
N VAL A 144 -1.38 -4.91 2.31
CA VAL A 144 -0.67 -4.04 3.28
C VAL A 144 -1.63 -3.64 4.39
N TYR A 145 -2.77 -3.04 4.01
CA TYR A 145 -3.76 -2.54 4.95
C TYR A 145 -4.41 -3.62 5.81
N HIS A 146 -4.31 -4.90 5.40
CA HIS A 146 -4.67 -6.05 6.24
C HIS A 146 -4.07 -5.97 7.64
N ASN A 147 -2.86 -5.41 7.75
CA ASN A 147 -2.11 -5.31 8.99
C ASN A 147 -2.33 -4.00 9.76
N MET A 148 -3.20 -3.10 9.31
CA MET A 148 -3.63 -1.96 10.13
C MET A 148 -4.27 -2.46 11.43
N THR A 149 -4.09 -1.71 12.51
CA THR A 149 -4.81 -2.00 13.76
C THR A 149 -6.31 -1.74 13.60
N ASP A 150 -7.11 -2.42 14.40
CA ASP A 150 -8.57 -2.25 14.35
C ASP A 150 -8.99 -0.81 14.67
N ALA A 151 -8.29 -0.13 15.58
CA ALA A 151 -8.54 1.26 15.93
C ALA A 151 -8.30 2.22 14.74
N ASP A 152 -7.22 2.01 13.98
CA ASP A 152 -6.93 2.82 12.79
C ASP A 152 -7.89 2.49 11.63
N LEU A 153 -8.30 1.23 11.48
CA LEU A 153 -9.35 0.85 10.53
C LEU A 153 -10.70 1.51 10.89
N ASP A 154 -11.08 1.50 12.17
CA ASP A 154 -12.29 2.17 12.65
C ASP A 154 -12.21 3.69 12.45
N ALA A 155 -11.05 4.29 12.71
CA ALA A 155 -10.79 5.70 12.46
C ALA A 155 -10.96 6.06 10.97
N VAL A 156 -10.36 5.27 10.06
CA VAL A 156 -10.50 5.43 8.61
C VAL A 156 -11.98 5.33 8.19
N ILE A 157 -12.70 4.31 8.64
CA ILE A 157 -14.12 4.13 8.33
C ILE A 157 -14.94 5.30 8.87
N ALA A 158 -14.70 5.73 10.12
CA ALA A 158 -15.36 6.88 10.72
C ALA A 158 -15.15 8.15 9.88
N TYR A 159 -13.93 8.40 9.39
CA TYR A 159 -13.67 9.51 8.49
C TYR A 159 -14.38 9.35 7.14
N MET A 160 -14.38 8.17 6.51
CA MET A 160 -15.12 7.93 5.26
C MET A 160 -16.60 8.30 5.40
N ARG A 161 -17.23 8.05 6.56
CA ARG A 161 -18.63 8.43 6.83
C ARG A 161 -18.85 9.95 6.87
N THR A 162 -17.81 10.73 7.10
CA THR A 162 -17.87 12.21 7.11
C THR A 162 -17.62 12.84 5.75
N VAL A 163 -17.10 12.09 4.77
CA VAL A 163 -16.77 12.61 3.44
C VAL A 163 -18.06 13.02 2.71
N PRO A 164 -18.22 14.28 2.28
CA PRO A 164 -19.40 14.73 1.55
C PRO A 164 -19.66 13.88 0.31
N GLY A 165 -20.92 13.48 0.11
CA GLY A 165 -21.33 12.67 -1.04
C GLY A 165 -21.18 13.40 -2.36
N VAL A 166 -20.50 12.77 -3.32
CA VAL A 166 -20.41 13.23 -4.72
C VAL A 166 -21.12 12.22 -5.60
N ASP A 167 -22.05 12.71 -6.43
CA ASP A 167 -22.70 11.88 -7.45
C ASP A 167 -21.72 11.58 -8.57
N HIS A 168 -21.21 10.35 -8.55
CA HIS A 168 -20.25 9.86 -9.54
C HIS A 168 -20.33 8.35 -9.59
N THR A 169 -20.93 7.83 -10.65
CA THR A 169 -20.86 6.40 -11.00
C THR A 169 -19.70 6.22 -11.94
N VAL A 170 -18.64 5.57 -11.46
CA VAL A 170 -17.42 5.37 -12.23
C VAL A 170 -17.65 4.37 -13.36
N ALA A 171 -16.93 4.54 -14.47
CA ALA A 171 -16.96 3.66 -15.62
C ALA A 171 -16.62 2.22 -15.22
N ALA A 172 -17.27 1.26 -15.87
CA ALA A 172 -17.00 -0.16 -15.63
C ALA A 172 -15.57 -0.52 -16.06
N ASN A 173 -14.92 -1.40 -15.29
CA ASN A 173 -13.63 -1.95 -15.65
C ASN A 173 -13.73 -2.76 -16.95
N GLN A 174 -12.68 -2.70 -17.75
CA GLN A 174 -12.53 -3.47 -18.99
C GLN A 174 -11.54 -4.62 -18.78
N SER A 175 -11.51 -5.56 -19.73
CA SER A 175 -10.50 -6.62 -19.71
C SER A 175 -9.09 -6.02 -19.81
N PRO A 176 -8.08 -6.50 -19.05
CA PRO A 176 -8.10 -7.69 -18.17
C PRO A 176 -8.59 -7.43 -16.73
N TRP A 177 -8.85 -6.16 -16.38
CA TRP A 177 -9.21 -5.76 -15.02
C TRP A 177 -10.56 -6.28 -14.57
N LEU A 178 -11.49 -6.43 -15.51
CA LEU A 178 -12.80 -7.04 -15.25
C LEU A 178 -12.63 -8.46 -14.67
N GLU A 179 -11.77 -9.28 -15.27
CA GLU A 179 -11.49 -10.64 -14.84
C GLU A 179 -10.75 -10.66 -13.50
N ILE A 180 -9.75 -9.79 -13.34
CA ILE A 180 -8.99 -9.64 -12.08
C ILE A 180 -9.92 -9.28 -10.92
N ASN A 181 -10.83 -8.31 -11.13
CA ASN A 181 -11.86 -7.95 -10.15
C ASN A 181 -12.91 -9.05 -9.92
N ASN A 182 -12.92 -10.12 -10.71
CA ASN A 182 -13.71 -11.32 -10.45
C ASN A 182 -12.87 -12.45 -9.80
N GLY A 183 -11.64 -12.16 -9.36
CA GLY A 183 -10.83 -13.04 -8.53
C GLY A 183 -9.87 -13.95 -9.30
N THR A 184 -9.58 -13.66 -10.58
CA THR A 184 -8.49 -14.36 -11.29
C THR A 184 -7.12 -14.06 -10.71
N MET A 185 -7.01 -12.99 -9.91
CA MET A 185 -5.81 -12.62 -9.17
C MET A 185 -6.16 -12.07 -7.80
N VAL A 186 -5.43 -12.54 -6.79
CA VAL A 186 -5.50 -12.05 -5.40
C VAL A 186 -4.09 -11.90 -4.87
N ALA A 187 -3.85 -10.84 -4.10
CA ALA A 187 -2.66 -10.70 -3.27
C ALA A 187 -2.94 -11.24 -1.86
N GLU A 188 -1.99 -12.00 -1.33
CA GLU A 188 -2.01 -12.46 0.06
C GLU A 188 -1.47 -11.37 0.99
N PRO A 189 -1.99 -11.24 2.23
CA PRO A 189 -1.45 -10.32 3.23
C PRO A 189 0.06 -10.50 3.44
N ILE A 190 0.75 -9.38 3.71
CA ILE A 190 2.16 -9.45 4.14
C ILE A 190 2.19 -10.10 5.51
N ASP A 191 2.99 -11.16 5.68
CA ASP A 191 3.26 -11.71 7.00
C ASP A 191 4.04 -10.69 7.83
N PRO A 192 3.49 -10.15 8.94
CA PRO A 192 4.20 -9.16 9.75
C PRO A 192 5.53 -9.66 10.31
N ALA A 193 5.72 -10.96 10.47
CA ALA A 193 6.99 -11.53 10.93
C ALA A 193 8.14 -11.34 9.92
N THR A 194 7.81 -11.09 8.65
CA THR A 194 8.80 -10.82 7.59
C THR A 194 9.18 -9.35 7.48
N ILE A 195 8.46 -8.45 8.17
CA ILE A 195 8.78 -7.03 8.25
C ILE A 195 9.86 -6.85 9.33
N PRO A 196 11.07 -6.33 8.99
CA PRO A 196 12.18 -6.25 9.93
C PRO A 196 11.80 -5.57 11.26
N MET A 197 12.27 -6.13 12.36
CA MET A 197 12.19 -5.45 13.65
C MET A 197 13.27 -4.37 13.71
N PRO A 198 12.98 -3.19 14.26
CA PRO A 198 14.00 -2.17 14.47
C PRO A 198 15.07 -2.66 15.43
N ALA A 199 16.31 -2.25 15.19
CA ALA A 199 17.42 -2.53 16.09
C ALA A 199 17.11 -2.05 17.52
N ALA A 200 17.65 -2.75 18.52
CA ALA A 200 17.56 -2.30 19.91
C ALA A 200 18.38 -1.02 20.10
N GLY A 201 17.88 -0.08 20.90
CA GLY A 201 18.54 1.19 21.12
C GLY A 201 17.63 2.23 21.77
N PRO A 202 18.13 3.46 21.99
CA PRO A 202 17.36 4.54 22.59
C PRO A 202 16.14 4.93 21.75
N ASP A 203 16.21 4.77 20.43
CA ASP A 203 15.12 5.10 19.50
C ASP A 203 14.18 3.93 19.20
N HIS A 204 14.32 2.78 19.90
CA HIS A 204 13.60 1.55 19.56
C HIS A 204 12.07 1.73 19.56
N GLU A 205 11.51 2.37 20.59
CA GLU A 205 10.05 2.62 20.67
C GLU A 205 9.55 3.53 19.53
N SER A 206 10.32 4.56 19.20
CA SER A 206 10.03 5.45 18.06
C SER A 206 10.11 4.68 16.74
N ALA A 207 11.11 3.83 16.56
CA ALA A 207 11.28 3.00 15.38
C ALA A 207 10.20 1.90 15.28
N MET A 208 9.69 1.37 16.39
CA MET A 208 8.54 0.44 16.41
C MET A 208 7.28 1.11 15.86
N ARG A 209 7.05 2.37 16.22
CA ARG A 209 5.96 3.16 15.63
C ARG A 209 6.20 3.46 14.15
N GLY A 210 7.43 3.77 13.77
CA GLY A 210 7.82 3.97 12.37
C GLY A 210 7.64 2.72 11.50
N ARG A 211 7.87 1.53 12.07
CA ARG A 211 7.61 0.25 11.43
C ARG A 211 6.14 0.16 11.01
N TYR A 212 5.22 0.40 11.93
CA TYR A 212 3.78 0.38 11.65
C TYR A 212 3.38 1.41 10.58
N LEU A 213 3.83 2.66 10.75
CA LEU A 213 3.50 3.75 9.84
C LEU A 213 4.03 3.52 8.41
N SER A 214 5.13 2.79 8.25
CA SER A 214 5.76 2.56 6.95
C SER A 214 5.37 1.24 6.27
N SER A 215 4.81 0.26 7.01
CA SER A 215 4.55 -1.09 6.49
C SER A 215 3.13 -1.61 6.64
N MET A 216 2.29 -0.94 7.42
CA MET A 216 0.95 -1.45 7.78
C MET A 216 -0.11 -0.37 7.58
N ALA A 217 0.12 0.83 8.13
CA ALA A 217 -0.74 1.99 7.90
C ALA A 217 -0.34 2.82 6.67
N GLY A 218 0.92 2.75 6.26
CA GLY A 218 1.45 3.42 5.08
C GLY A 218 2.02 2.45 4.04
N LEU A 219 2.42 3.00 2.90
CA LEU A 219 2.74 2.23 1.69
C LEU A 219 4.24 2.16 1.35
N CYS A 220 5.12 2.63 2.25
CA CYS A 220 6.56 2.63 1.98
C CYS A 220 7.06 1.22 1.64
N ILE A 221 6.60 0.19 2.35
CA ILE A 221 6.99 -1.20 2.09
C ILE A 221 6.56 -1.70 0.71
N ASP A 222 5.42 -1.25 0.20
CA ASP A 222 4.91 -1.68 -1.10
C ASP A 222 5.77 -1.09 -2.22
N CYS A 223 6.03 0.22 -2.17
CA CYS A 223 6.82 0.87 -3.20
C CYS A 223 8.31 0.52 -3.12
N HIS A 224 8.90 0.48 -1.92
CA HIS A 224 10.34 0.32 -1.72
C HIS A 224 10.78 -1.13 -1.49
N THR A 225 9.95 -2.13 -1.73
CA THR A 225 10.38 -3.54 -1.74
C THR A 225 10.38 -4.05 -3.18
N PRO A 226 11.43 -4.76 -3.65
CA PRO A 226 11.43 -5.33 -5.00
C PRO A 226 10.22 -6.23 -5.21
N SER A 227 9.80 -6.43 -6.45
CA SER A 227 8.75 -7.40 -6.78
C SER A 227 9.32 -8.79 -7.06
N TYR A 228 8.52 -9.83 -6.83
CA TYR A 228 8.79 -11.21 -7.22
C TYR A 228 7.76 -11.73 -8.26
N PRO A 229 8.21 -12.42 -9.33
CA PRO A 229 9.59 -12.41 -9.80
C PRO A 229 10.03 -10.98 -10.13
N PRO A 230 11.34 -10.70 -10.15
CA PRO A 230 11.86 -9.41 -10.60
C PRO A 230 11.27 -9.01 -11.95
N ALA A 231 11.27 -7.71 -12.25
CA ALA A 231 10.92 -7.27 -13.58
C ALA A 231 11.76 -8.01 -14.62
N GLY A 232 11.11 -8.50 -15.68
CA GLY A 232 11.82 -9.03 -16.84
C GLY A 232 12.76 -7.97 -17.42
N ASN A 233 13.68 -8.39 -18.28
CA ASN A 233 14.59 -7.49 -18.99
C ASN A 233 14.34 -7.61 -20.51
N PRO A 234 13.76 -6.60 -21.19
CA PRO A 234 13.32 -5.31 -20.64
C PRO A 234 12.04 -5.43 -19.80
N PRO A 235 11.82 -4.55 -18.81
CA PRO A 235 10.59 -4.55 -18.01
C PRO A 235 9.39 -4.37 -18.94
N GLN A 236 8.39 -5.25 -18.81
CA GLN A 236 7.11 -5.10 -19.51
C GLN A 236 6.09 -4.47 -18.57
N PRO A 237 5.19 -3.60 -19.06
CA PRO A 237 4.00 -3.17 -18.34
C PRO A 237 3.34 -4.41 -17.77
N VAL A 238 3.37 -4.52 -16.44
CA VAL A 238 2.72 -5.65 -15.81
C VAL A 238 1.27 -5.24 -15.72
N LEU A 239 0.42 -5.90 -16.49
CA LEU A 239 -1.04 -5.78 -16.35
C LEU A 239 -1.55 -6.24 -14.96
N PHE A 240 -0.64 -6.55 -14.04
CA PHE A 240 -0.87 -7.30 -12.83
C PHE A 240 0.05 -6.82 -11.71
N PRO A 241 -0.49 -6.46 -10.53
CA PRO A 241 0.32 -6.18 -9.36
C PRO A 241 1.18 -7.40 -9.02
N ARG A 242 2.51 -7.25 -9.06
CA ARG A 242 3.43 -8.32 -8.67
C ARG A 242 3.54 -8.36 -7.14
N PRO A 243 3.51 -9.55 -6.52
CA PRO A 243 3.86 -9.68 -5.10
C PRO A 243 5.22 -9.02 -4.81
N ILE A 244 5.36 -8.45 -3.62
CA ILE A 244 6.66 -7.94 -3.16
C ILE A 244 7.52 -9.09 -2.63
N ASP A 245 8.83 -8.98 -2.85
CA ASP A 245 9.85 -9.92 -2.40
C ASP A 245 10.25 -9.61 -0.97
N MET A 246 9.56 -10.25 -0.01
CA MET A 246 9.84 -10.10 1.41
C MET A 246 11.16 -10.76 1.86
N SER A 247 11.96 -11.33 0.96
CA SER A 247 13.37 -11.66 1.26
C SER A 247 14.27 -10.41 1.23
N LYS A 248 13.78 -9.30 0.66
CA LYS A 248 14.50 -8.03 0.52
C LYS A 248 13.63 -6.81 0.87
N PRO A 249 12.98 -6.77 2.05
CA PRO A 249 12.10 -5.67 2.44
C PRO A 249 12.85 -4.34 2.41
N TYR A 250 12.22 -3.30 1.85
CA TYR A 250 12.78 -1.94 1.72
C TYR A 250 14.04 -1.79 0.82
N ALA A 251 14.49 -2.86 0.15
CA ALA A 251 15.70 -2.83 -0.66
C ALA A 251 15.54 -2.13 -2.03
N GLY A 252 14.36 -1.58 -2.34
CA GLY A 252 14.08 -0.86 -3.58
C GLY A 252 14.08 -1.73 -4.83
N GLY A 253 14.15 -1.10 -5.99
CA GLY A 253 14.24 -1.76 -7.29
C GLY A 253 12.90 -2.20 -7.86
N ARG A 254 11.78 -1.81 -7.24
CA ARG A 254 10.45 -2.01 -7.83
C ARG A 254 10.29 -1.07 -9.01
N VAL A 255 9.79 -1.61 -10.11
CA VAL A 255 9.52 -0.87 -11.34
C VAL A 255 8.04 -0.51 -11.36
N TRP A 256 7.76 0.77 -11.62
CA TRP A 256 6.42 1.29 -11.84
C TRP A 256 6.35 1.99 -13.18
N PHE A 257 5.33 1.69 -13.96
CA PHE A 257 5.04 2.41 -15.19
C PHE A 257 4.27 3.68 -14.87
N LYS A 258 4.50 4.75 -15.65
CA LYS A 258 3.84 6.04 -15.39
C LYS A 258 2.31 5.95 -15.41
N GLN A 259 1.75 5.05 -16.23
CA GLN A 259 0.32 4.76 -16.30
C GLN A 259 -0.21 4.10 -15.01
N GLU A 260 0.57 3.23 -14.37
CA GLU A 260 0.20 2.60 -13.09
C GLU A 260 0.15 3.62 -11.95
N LEU A 261 0.90 4.70 -12.08
CA LEU A 261 0.97 5.81 -11.13
C LEU A 261 0.05 6.99 -11.54
N GLY A 262 -0.81 6.83 -12.55
CA GLY A 262 -1.69 7.91 -13.02
C GLY A 262 -0.93 9.20 -13.37
N LEU A 263 0.32 9.07 -13.84
CA LEU A 263 1.18 10.17 -14.23
C LEU A 263 0.91 10.53 -15.68
N VAL A 264 0.11 11.58 -15.87
CA VAL A 264 -0.37 12.01 -17.19
C VAL A 264 0.55 13.01 -17.89
N ASP A 265 1.48 13.64 -17.16
CA ASP A 265 2.44 14.58 -17.74
C ASP A 265 3.46 13.83 -18.62
N PRO A 266 3.61 14.22 -19.90
CA PRO A 266 4.54 13.56 -20.82
C PRO A 266 6.02 13.69 -20.43
N SER A 267 6.38 14.67 -19.60
CA SER A 267 7.75 14.91 -19.14
C SER A 267 8.24 13.83 -18.16
N TYR A 268 7.35 13.06 -17.54
CA TYR A 268 7.73 11.97 -16.65
C TYR A 268 8.29 10.77 -17.45
N PRO A 269 9.33 10.10 -16.93
CA PRO A 269 9.88 8.91 -17.57
C PRO A 269 8.82 7.81 -17.65
N ALA A 270 8.91 6.96 -18.67
CA ALA A 270 7.96 5.85 -18.88
C ALA A 270 7.95 4.85 -17.70
N MET A 271 9.09 4.71 -17.02
CA MET A 271 9.27 3.85 -15.85
C MET A 271 9.99 4.60 -14.74
N VAL A 272 9.59 4.30 -13.50
CA VAL A 272 10.28 4.73 -12.29
C VAL A 272 10.75 3.49 -11.54
N HIS A 273 11.99 3.53 -11.05
CA HIS A 273 12.54 2.52 -10.16
C HIS A 273 12.57 3.11 -8.77
N THR A 274 12.17 2.34 -7.75
CA THR A 274 12.23 2.83 -6.37
C THR A 274 13.62 2.64 -5.77
N ARG A 275 14.06 3.60 -4.95
CA ARG A 275 15.34 3.54 -4.24
C ARG A 275 15.38 2.47 -3.15
N ASN A 276 16.57 1.92 -2.91
CA ASN A 276 16.88 1.14 -1.71
C ASN A 276 16.90 2.04 -0.46
N LEU A 277 16.01 1.80 0.49
CA LEU A 277 15.91 2.58 1.73
C LEU A 277 16.76 2.03 2.88
N THR A 278 17.37 0.85 2.73
CA THR A 278 18.17 0.24 3.79
C THR A 278 19.51 0.98 3.99
N PRO A 279 20.13 0.93 5.19
CA PRO A 279 21.42 1.57 5.47
C PRO A 279 22.61 0.78 4.86
N HIS A 280 22.48 0.40 3.59
CA HIS A 280 23.54 -0.20 2.78
C HIS A 280 24.20 0.85 1.87
N ALA A 281 25.42 0.59 1.39
CA ALA A 281 26.13 1.47 0.46
C ALA A 281 25.39 1.70 -0.88
N THR A 282 24.51 0.78 -1.26
CA THR A 282 23.62 0.92 -2.44
C THR A 282 22.27 1.56 -2.09
N GLY A 283 22.09 1.99 -0.84
CA GLY A 283 20.88 2.63 -0.31
C GLY A 283 21.24 3.92 0.42
N LEU A 284 20.88 4.01 1.70
CA LEU A 284 20.96 5.25 2.50
C LEU A 284 22.11 5.28 3.51
N ALA A 285 23.14 4.44 3.38
CA ALA A 285 24.24 4.39 4.36
C ALA A 285 24.93 5.75 4.59
N ASP A 286 25.02 6.59 3.55
CA ASP A 286 25.66 7.91 3.61
C ASP A 286 24.69 9.05 3.98
N TRP A 287 23.40 8.74 4.22
CA TRP A 287 22.40 9.74 4.56
C TRP A 287 22.28 9.90 6.08
N THR A 288 22.31 11.14 6.55
CA THR A 288 21.99 11.46 7.94
C THR A 288 20.48 11.33 8.19
N PRO A 289 20.03 11.13 9.45
CA PRO A 289 18.60 11.14 9.78
C PRO A 289 17.88 12.41 9.32
N ALA A 290 18.54 13.57 9.37
CA ALA A 290 17.96 14.83 8.87
C ALA A 290 17.75 14.82 7.35
N GLN A 291 18.68 14.22 6.59
CA GLN A 291 18.53 14.06 5.14
C GLN A 291 17.46 13.03 4.78
N ILE A 292 17.35 11.93 5.53
CA ILE A 292 16.26 10.96 5.35
C ILE A 292 14.91 11.65 5.57
N LYS A 293 14.80 12.42 6.66
CA LYS A 293 13.61 13.22 6.98
C LYS A 293 13.25 14.21 5.87
N ALA A 294 14.22 14.93 5.32
CA ALA A 294 14.02 15.83 4.18
C ALA A 294 13.66 15.08 2.89
N GLY A 295 14.21 13.88 2.67
CA GLY A 295 13.84 13.00 1.57
C GLY A 295 12.36 12.60 1.61
N ILE A 296 11.84 12.29 2.80
CA ILE A 296 10.44 11.89 2.98
C ILE A 296 9.50 13.11 2.87
N ALA A 297 9.80 14.20 3.59
CA ALA A 297 8.88 15.33 3.70
C ALA A 297 8.93 16.27 2.48
N ASP A 298 10.13 16.51 1.94
CA ASP A 298 10.36 17.50 0.88
C ASP A 298 10.70 16.84 -0.46
N GLY A 299 10.89 15.52 -0.49
CA GLY A 299 11.35 14.82 -1.69
C GLY A 299 12.73 15.27 -2.12
N LYS A 300 13.67 15.53 -1.19
CA LYS A 300 15.02 16.05 -1.51
C LYS A 300 16.15 15.10 -1.11
N ASP A 301 17.18 15.06 -1.96
CA ASP A 301 18.41 14.31 -1.70
C ASP A 301 19.38 15.14 -0.81
N PRO A 302 20.51 14.56 -0.37
CA PRO A 302 21.53 15.25 0.41
C PRO A 302 22.07 16.54 -0.21
N ASP A 303 22.04 16.66 -1.53
CA ASP A 303 22.49 17.82 -2.29
C ASP A 303 21.37 18.85 -2.51
N GLY A 304 20.16 18.55 -2.03
CA GLY A 304 18.96 19.39 -2.15
C GLY A 304 18.20 19.24 -3.46
N ASN A 305 18.58 18.30 -4.33
CA ASN A 305 17.87 18.02 -5.57
C ASN A 305 16.61 17.19 -5.30
N ALA A 306 15.61 17.31 -6.17
CA ALA A 306 14.39 16.51 -6.05
C ALA A 306 14.68 15.00 -6.28
N VAL A 307 14.30 14.17 -5.32
CA VAL A 307 14.27 12.70 -5.40
C VAL A 307 13.07 12.30 -6.26
N CYS A 308 13.21 12.38 -7.58
CA CYS A 308 12.22 11.94 -8.58
C CYS A 308 10.80 12.50 -8.35
N ALA A 309 10.52 13.66 -8.98
CA ALA A 309 9.24 14.35 -8.87
C ALA A 309 8.02 13.50 -9.26
N ALA A 310 8.20 12.48 -10.12
CA ALA A 310 7.15 11.53 -10.50
C ALA A 310 6.59 10.78 -9.27
N THR A 311 7.45 10.35 -8.35
CA THR A 311 7.03 9.64 -7.14
C THR A 311 6.86 10.58 -5.97
N HIS A 312 7.83 11.44 -5.65
CA HIS A 312 7.77 12.30 -4.46
C HIS A 312 6.94 13.58 -4.64
N GLY A 313 6.73 14.04 -5.87
CA GLY A 313 5.91 15.21 -6.17
C GLY A 313 4.45 14.91 -6.49
N ASN A 314 4.10 13.67 -6.85
CA ASN A 314 2.71 13.29 -7.18
C ASN A 314 2.19 12.16 -6.27
N VAL A 315 2.83 10.99 -6.27
CA VAL A 315 2.39 9.80 -5.52
C VAL A 315 2.55 9.96 -4.00
N ILE A 316 3.70 10.49 -3.57
CA ILE A 316 4.12 10.64 -2.17
C ILE A 316 3.98 12.11 -1.71
N SER A 317 3.45 13.01 -2.55
CA SER A 317 3.11 14.39 -2.14
C SER A 317 2.30 14.49 -0.84
N PRO A 318 1.43 13.54 -0.46
CA PRO A 318 0.72 13.64 0.80
C PRO A 318 1.59 13.40 2.03
N TYR A 319 2.74 12.75 1.92
CA TYR A 319 3.68 12.54 3.04
C TYR A 319 4.37 13.83 3.49
N ALA A 320 4.34 14.90 2.68
CA ALA A 320 4.69 16.25 3.12
C ALA A 320 3.80 16.75 4.27
N ALA A 321 2.61 16.16 4.45
CA ALA A 321 1.69 16.46 5.55
C ALA A 321 1.83 15.50 6.75
N LEU A 322 2.85 14.63 6.77
CA LEU A 322 3.20 13.86 7.97
C LEU A 322 3.43 14.80 9.15
N ASP A 323 2.92 14.45 10.33
CA ASP A 323 3.31 15.19 11.52
C ASP A 323 4.77 14.94 11.89
N ALA A 324 5.35 15.88 12.64
CA ALA A 324 6.77 15.88 12.94
C ALA A 324 7.22 14.63 13.73
N GLN A 325 6.32 14.04 14.54
CA GLN A 325 6.61 12.85 15.35
C GLN A 325 6.54 11.60 14.48
N ASP A 326 5.49 11.42 13.69
CA ASP A 326 5.36 10.32 12.72
C ASP A 326 6.54 10.30 11.74
N LEU A 327 6.93 11.47 11.23
CA LEU A 327 8.08 11.61 10.36
C LEU A 327 9.39 11.24 11.08
N GLN A 328 9.54 11.57 12.36
CA GLN A 328 10.69 11.14 13.18
C GLN A 328 10.69 9.62 13.38
N ASP A 329 9.54 9.04 13.69
CA ASP A 329 9.38 7.61 13.93
C ASP A 329 9.71 6.80 12.67
N ILE A 330 9.17 7.19 11.51
CA ILE A 330 9.50 6.58 10.20
C ILE A 330 10.99 6.73 9.91
N THR A 331 11.59 7.90 10.17
CA THR A 331 13.03 8.13 9.97
C THR A 331 13.87 7.19 10.83
N ASN A 332 13.52 7.06 12.11
CA ASN A 332 14.19 6.17 13.07
C ASN A 332 14.07 4.71 12.65
N TYR A 333 12.90 4.31 12.14
CA TYR A 333 12.70 2.96 11.61
C TYR A 333 13.58 2.69 10.39
N ILE A 334 13.57 3.57 9.38
CA ILE A 334 14.40 3.43 8.17
C ILE A 334 15.89 3.35 8.53
N ALA A 335 16.36 4.21 9.42
CA ALA A 335 17.75 4.20 9.90
C ALA A 335 18.11 2.90 10.67
N SER A 336 17.13 2.22 11.25
CA SER A 336 17.31 0.99 12.01
C SER A 336 17.22 -0.30 11.18
N LEU A 337 16.84 -0.21 9.90
CA LEU A 337 16.68 -1.38 9.03
C LEU A 337 17.98 -2.17 8.89
N PRO A 338 17.92 -3.50 8.74
CA PRO A 338 19.10 -4.28 8.32
C PRO A 338 19.61 -3.79 6.95
N PRO A 339 20.94 -3.64 6.77
CA PRO A 339 21.49 -3.24 5.47
C PRO A 339 21.31 -4.37 4.45
N ILE A 340 20.74 -4.06 3.29
CA ILE A 340 20.55 -5.03 2.19
C ILE A 340 21.19 -4.48 0.92
N GLU A 341 22.09 -5.26 0.35
CA GLU A 341 22.64 -4.97 -0.97
C GLU A 341 21.57 -5.18 -2.05
N ASN A 342 21.24 -4.08 -2.72
CA ASN A 342 20.45 -4.09 -3.94
C ASN A 342 20.77 -2.82 -4.72
N VAL A 343 21.35 -2.97 -5.90
CA VAL A 343 21.67 -1.86 -6.80
C VAL A 343 20.41 -1.52 -7.57
N THR A 344 19.90 -0.31 -7.39
CA THR A 344 18.73 0.19 -8.11
C THR A 344 19.17 1.17 -9.19
N THR A 345 18.43 1.22 -10.30
CA THR A 345 18.58 2.33 -11.25
C THR A 345 18.22 3.64 -10.53
N PRO A 346 18.95 4.74 -10.72
CA PRO A 346 18.61 6.00 -10.08
C PRO A 346 17.18 6.42 -10.42
N ASP A 347 16.46 6.90 -9.41
CA ASP A 347 15.06 7.31 -9.55
C ASP A 347 14.94 8.35 -10.69
N CYS A 348 14.02 8.13 -11.63
CA CYS A 348 13.79 9.03 -12.77
C CYS A 348 15.00 9.28 -13.70
N ALA A 349 16.01 8.41 -13.76
CA ALA A 349 17.10 8.56 -14.74
C ALA A 349 16.62 8.35 -16.19
N GLY A 350 16.50 9.44 -16.94
CA GLY A 350 16.26 9.46 -18.38
C GLY A 350 16.11 10.91 -18.87
N PRO A 351 16.44 11.24 -20.13
CA PRO A 351 16.10 12.55 -20.66
C PRO A 351 14.57 12.73 -20.58
N PRO A 352 14.05 13.96 -20.35
CA PRO A 352 12.64 14.23 -20.60
C PRO A 352 12.32 13.73 -22.01
N VAL A 353 11.24 12.95 -22.14
CA VAL A 353 10.81 12.50 -23.46
C VAL A 353 10.52 13.77 -24.28
N PRO A 354 11.10 13.92 -25.48
CA PRO A 354 11.12 15.18 -26.22
C PRO A 354 9.76 15.74 -26.57
#